data_AF-A0A949KVI3-F1
#
_entry.id   AF-A0A949KVI3-F1
#
_cell.length_a   1.000
_cell.length_b   1.000
_cell.length_c   1.000
_cell.angle_alpha   90.00
_cell.angle_beta   90.00
_cell.angle_gamma   90.00
#
_symmetry.space_group_name_H-M   'P 1'
#
loop_
_entity.id
_entity.type
_entity.pdbx_description
1 polymer ?
#
loop_
_entity_poly.entity_id
_entity_poly.type
_entity_poly.pdbx_seq_one_letter_code
_entity_poly.pdbx_strand_id
1 'polypeptide(L)'
;MDYVDKMGGDCVRCHHESDTPTLSPLPCGSCHATEFDAKFTADHQQDLPAETCTQCHHAELGKLAYSHDDHAEMYTSSCTDCHHDVDIEPEPGACNQCHGETADGSTPSLRDAVHVKCESCHTDMYEKKLEGCNECHELLPGKADGPQPTCNSCHYDTDATPLPHRMDSFHDQCMKCHEEVGAGPFGEKSCTRCHTR
;
A
#
# COMPACT_ATOMS: atom_id res chain seq x y z
N MET A 1 -27.72 7.04 -11.50
CA MET A 1 -28.57 5.93 -11.96
C MET A 1 -28.96 6.10 -13.43
N ASP A 2 -29.75 7.11 -13.81
CA ASP A 2 -30.22 7.30 -15.20
C ASP A 2 -29.13 7.49 -16.28
N TYR A 3 -27.91 7.89 -15.89
CA TYR A 3 -26.74 8.02 -16.78
C TYR A 3 -25.93 6.71 -16.93
N VAL A 4 -25.92 5.85 -15.89
CA VAL A 4 -25.24 4.55 -15.89
C VAL A 4 -25.99 3.56 -16.78
N ASP A 5 -27.33 3.58 -16.71
CA ASP A 5 -28.19 2.77 -17.56
C ASP A 5 -28.03 3.14 -19.05
N LYS A 6 -27.82 4.43 -19.35
CA LYS A 6 -27.54 4.91 -20.72
C LYS A 6 -26.16 4.52 -21.24
N MET A 7 -25.22 4.20 -20.36
CA MET A 7 -23.89 3.67 -20.72
C MET A 7 -23.81 2.13 -20.66
N GLY A 8 -24.95 1.45 -20.54
CA GLY A 8 -24.99 -0.02 -20.57
C GLY A 8 -24.41 -0.70 -19.33
N GLY A 9 -24.30 0.01 -18.21
CA GLY A 9 -23.74 -0.54 -16.96
C GLY A 9 -22.23 -0.77 -17.00
N ASP A 10 -21.52 -0.13 -17.93
CA ASP A 10 -20.06 -0.19 -18.06
C ASP A 10 -19.39 0.69 -16.99
N CYS A 11 -19.42 0.22 -15.74
CA CYS A 11 -18.81 0.92 -14.60
C CYS A 11 -17.31 1.11 -14.80
N VAL A 12 -16.65 0.16 -15.47
CA VAL A 12 -15.18 0.15 -15.61
C VAL A 12 -14.66 1.27 -16.52
N ARG A 13 -15.53 1.85 -17.34
CA ARG A 13 -15.24 3.06 -18.11
C ARG A 13 -14.95 4.28 -17.22
N CYS A 14 -15.47 4.30 -16.00
CA CYS A 14 -15.21 5.35 -15.02
C CYS A 14 -14.37 4.85 -13.83
N HIS A 15 -14.43 3.56 -13.54
CA HIS A 15 -13.80 2.91 -12.40
C HIS A 15 -12.74 1.93 -12.88
N HIS A 16 -11.49 2.39 -12.90
CA HIS A 16 -10.36 1.64 -13.47
C HIS A 16 -9.58 0.82 -12.43
N GLU A 17 -10.13 0.67 -11.22
CA GLU A 17 -9.57 -0.13 -10.15
C GLU A 17 -9.85 -1.64 -10.31
N SER A 18 -10.69 -2.06 -11.25
CA SER A 18 -11.03 -3.46 -11.46
C SER A 18 -11.53 -3.69 -12.88
N ASP A 19 -11.08 -4.77 -13.52
CA ASP A 19 -11.62 -5.22 -14.81
C ASP A 19 -13.05 -5.80 -14.69
N THR A 20 -13.50 -6.07 -13.47
CA THR A 20 -14.84 -6.59 -13.19
C THR A 20 -15.74 -5.46 -12.65
N PRO A 21 -16.82 -5.11 -13.36
CA PRO A 21 -17.79 -4.12 -12.89
C PRO A 21 -18.40 -4.53 -11.54
N THR A 22 -18.42 -3.60 -10.59
CA THR A 22 -19.08 -3.75 -9.29
C THR A 22 -20.03 -2.59 -9.02
N LEU A 23 -21.07 -2.83 -8.21
CA LEU A 23 -21.99 -1.79 -7.73
C LEU A 23 -21.44 -1.02 -6.52
N SER A 24 -20.27 -1.39 -6.03
CA SER A 24 -19.55 -0.70 -4.96
C SER A 24 -18.09 -0.52 -5.33
N PRO A 25 -17.80 0.27 -6.39
CA PRO A 25 -16.44 0.57 -6.77
C PRO A 25 -15.75 1.41 -5.71
N LEU A 26 -14.42 1.34 -5.64
CA LEU A 26 -13.68 2.21 -4.73
C LEU A 26 -13.84 3.67 -5.18
N PRO A 27 -14.04 4.60 -4.24
CA PRO A 27 -14.07 6.01 -4.60
C PRO A 27 -12.66 6.41 -5.06
N CYS A 28 -12.57 7.27 -6.10
CA CYS A 28 -11.29 7.75 -6.63
C CYS A 28 -10.35 8.22 -5.52
N GLY A 29 -10.93 8.86 -4.49
CA GLY A 29 -10.22 9.40 -3.34
C GLY A 29 -9.50 8.41 -2.44
N SER A 30 -9.78 7.11 -2.56
CA SER A 30 -9.07 6.05 -1.86
C SER A 30 -7.67 5.80 -2.43
N CYS A 31 -7.49 5.98 -3.75
CA CYS A 31 -6.20 5.84 -4.41
C CYS A 31 -5.59 7.20 -4.80
N HIS A 32 -6.43 8.13 -5.27
CA HIS A 32 -6.08 9.50 -5.61
C HIS A 32 -6.39 10.41 -4.43
N ALA A 33 -5.47 10.43 -3.46
CA ALA A 33 -5.62 11.24 -2.26
C ALA A 33 -5.64 12.74 -2.59
N THR A 34 -6.19 13.54 -1.66
CA THR A 34 -5.99 14.99 -1.72
C THR A 34 -4.51 15.31 -1.54
N GLU A 35 -3.86 14.64 -0.59
CA GLU A 35 -2.44 14.73 -0.29
C GLU A 35 -1.88 13.33 -0.07
N PHE A 36 -0.69 13.05 -0.62
CA PHE A 36 0.05 11.80 -0.40
C PHE A 36 1.04 11.99 0.76
N ASP A 37 0.50 12.16 1.96
CA ASP A 37 1.28 12.46 3.16
C ASP A 37 1.58 11.19 4.00
N ALA A 38 2.27 11.38 5.13
CA ALA A 38 2.57 10.29 6.07
C ALA A 38 1.30 9.61 6.61
N LYS A 39 0.17 10.33 6.70
CA LYS A 39 -1.11 9.78 7.14
C LYS A 39 -1.68 8.85 6.08
N PHE A 40 -1.72 9.26 4.81
CA PHE A 40 -2.11 8.38 3.71
C PHE A 40 -1.25 7.11 3.70
N THR A 41 0.07 7.26 3.87
CA THR A 41 1.00 6.14 3.93
C THR A 41 0.71 5.17 5.08
N ALA A 42 0.31 5.68 6.25
CA ALA A 42 -0.03 4.85 7.40
C ALA A 42 -1.38 4.13 7.26
N ASP A 43 -2.37 4.82 6.71
CA ASP A 43 -3.77 4.38 6.75
C ASP A 43 -4.17 3.54 5.53
N HIS A 44 -3.58 3.75 4.35
CA HIS A 44 -4.05 3.09 3.11
C HIS A 44 -3.96 1.55 3.17
N GLN A 45 -3.03 0.99 3.94
CA GLN A 45 -2.91 -0.46 4.15
C GLN A 45 -4.12 -1.05 4.92
N GLN A 46 -4.84 -0.22 5.68
CA GLN A 46 -6.06 -0.60 6.41
C GLN A 46 -7.32 -0.24 5.62
N ASP A 47 -7.28 0.89 4.92
CA ASP A 47 -8.44 1.44 4.21
C ASP A 47 -8.66 0.83 2.82
N LEU A 48 -7.61 0.26 2.20
CA LEU A 48 -7.70 -0.37 0.89
C LEU A 48 -7.87 -1.89 1.00
N PRO A 49 -8.72 -2.51 0.16
CA PRO A 49 -8.81 -3.96 0.05
C PRO A 49 -7.49 -4.58 -0.38
N ALA A 50 -7.14 -5.75 0.16
CA ALA A 50 -5.88 -6.44 -0.17
C ALA A 50 -5.73 -6.73 -1.68
N GLU A 51 -6.85 -6.88 -2.38
CA GLU A 51 -6.90 -7.10 -3.83
C GLU A 51 -6.35 -5.92 -4.64
N THR A 52 -6.38 -4.70 -4.08
CA THR A 52 -5.91 -3.49 -4.78
C THR A 52 -4.46 -3.15 -4.49
N CYS A 53 -3.82 -3.83 -3.54
CA CYS A 53 -2.41 -3.64 -3.22
C CYS A 53 -1.52 -3.72 -4.47
N THR A 54 -1.81 -4.68 -5.36
CA THR A 54 -1.02 -4.88 -6.58
C THR A 54 -1.16 -3.76 -7.61
N GLN A 55 -2.17 -2.88 -7.51
CA GLN A 55 -2.33 -1.77 -8.46
C GLN A 55 -1.25 -0.70 -8.30
N CYS A 56 -0.64 -0.61 -7.12
CA CYS A 56 0.45 0.31 -6.82
C CYS A 56 1.73 -0.45 -6.43
N HIS A 57 1.59 -1.53 -5.64
CA HIS A 57 2.67 -2.38 -5.16
C HIS A 57 2.74 -3.66 -5.98
N HIS A 58 3.41 -3.58 -7.13
CA HIS A 58 3.63 -4.73 -8.00
C HIS A 58 4.85 -5.56 -7.55
N ALA A 59 5.13 -5.64 -6.25
CA ALA A 59 6.17 -6.48 -5.65
C ALA A 59 5.55 -7.31 -4.51
N GLU A 60 5.69 -8.64 -4.59
CA GLU A 60 5.36 -9.53 -3.49
C GLU A 60 6.63 -9.75 -2.66
N LEU A 61 6.53 -9.66 -1.33
CA LEU A 61 7.62 -10.07 -0.44
C LEU A 61 7.65 -11.60 -0.43
N GLY A 62 8.67 -12.13 -1.10
CA GLY A 62 9.00 -13.54 -1.14
C GLY A 62 9.68 -14.01 0.13
N LYS A 63 10.55 -15.00 -0.01
CA LYS A 63 11.16 -15.66 1.13
C LYS A 63 12.02 -14.67 1.94
N LEU A 64 11.90 -14.75 3.27
CA LEU A 64 12.81 -14.06 4.18
C LEU A 64 14.21 -14.71 4.10
N ALA A 65 15.21 -13.90 3.75
CA ALA A 65 16.63 -14.20 3.79
C ALA A 65 17.16 -14.15 5.23
N TYR A 66 16.62 -15.02 6.08
CA TYR A 66 16.98 -15.15 7.49
C TYR A 66 17.21 -16.61 7.86
N SER A 67 18.20 -16.83 8.71
CA SER A 67 18.53 -18.12 9.30
C SER A 67 18.55 -17.95 10.81
N HIS A 68 17.62 -18.62 11.49
CA HIS A 68 17.53 -18.57 12.95
C HIS A 68 18.80 -19.11 13.61
N ASP A 69 19.29 -20.24 13.12
CA ASP A 69 20.47 -20.92 13.71
C ASP A 69 21.72 -20.07 13.55
N ASP A 70 21.95 -19.48 12.37
CA ASP A 70 23.12 -18.60 12.17
C ASP A 70 23.05 -17.36 13.08
N HIS A 71 21.85 -16.78 13.26
CA HIS A 71 21.65 -15.64 14.18
C HIS A 71 21.89 -16.03 15.63
N ALA A 72 21.33 -17.15 16.08
CA ALA A 72 21.47 -17.63 17.44
C ALA A 72 22.89 -18.06 17.79
N GLU A 73 23.65 -18.60 16.82
CA GLU A 73 24.99 -19.12 17.07
C GLU A 73 26.10 -18.09 16.86
N MET A 74 25.95 -17.19 15.88
CA MET A 74 27.07 -16.34 15.42
C MET A 74 26.92 -14.88 15.82
N TYR A 75 25.70 -14.38 16.02
CA TYR A 75 25.42 -12.94 16.09
C TYR A 75 24.75 -12.48 17.38
N THR A 76 24.28 -13.39 18.24
CA THR A 76 23.66 -13.05 19.53
C THR A 76 24.42 -13.64 20.72
N SER A 77 24.16 -13.08 21.89
CA SER A 77 24.73 -13.49 23.17
C SER A 77 23.72 -14.20 24.06
N SER A 78 22.43 -13.97 23.82
CA SER A 78 21.30 -14.56 24.55
C SER A 78 20.09 -14.71 23.63
N CYS A 79 19.21 -15.67 23.92
CA CYS A 79 17.92 -15.82 23.25
C CYS A 79 17.08 -14.53 23.37
N THR A 80 17.22 -13.80 24.49
CA THR A 80 16.51 -12.55 24.78
C THR A 80 16.97 -11.37 23.93
N ASP A 81 18.04 -11.52 23.15
CA ASP A 81 18.45 -10.50 22.19
C ASP A 81 17.39 -10.36 21.07
N CYS A 82 16.64 -11.44 20.80
CA CYS A 82 15.52 -11.43 19.85
C CYS A 82 14.17 -11.73 20.53
N HIS A 83 14.13 -12.68 21.47
CA HIS A 83 12.92 -13.08 22.18
C HIS A 83 12.67 -12.25 23.44
N HIS A 84 11.49 -12.41 24.00
CA HIS A 84 11.17 -11.83 25.31
C HIS A 84 11.76 -12.69 26.42
N ASP A 85 11.76 -12.15 27.64
CA ASP A 85 12.18 -12.90 28.82
C ASP A 85 11.07 -13.83 29.34
N VAL A 86 11.40 -14.55 30.41
CA VAL A 86 10.55 -15.56 31.04
C VAL A 86 9.28 -15.00 31.68
N ASP A 87 9.15 -13.68 31.81
CA ASP A 87 7.94 -13.07 32.34
C ASP A 87 6.80 -13.09 31.31
N ILE A 88 7.11 -13.28 30.03
CA ILE A 88 6.13 -13.41 28.94
C ILE A 88 5.94 -14.87 28.52
N GLU A 89 7.02 -15.62 28.31
CA GLU A 89 6.95 -17.04 27.96
C GLU A 89 8.05 -17.86 28.65
N PRO A 90 7.74 -19.04 29.24
CA PRO A 90 8.74 -19.84 29.97
C PRO A 90 9.92 -20.31 29.10
N GLU A 91 9.67 -20.55 27.82
CA GLU A 91 10.66 -20.92 26.81
C GLU A 91 10.36 -20.16 25.52
N PRO A 92 11.38 -19.65 24.80
CA PRO A 92 11.19 -18.92 23.54
C PRO A 92 10.40 -19.71 22.50
N GLY A 93 9.24 -19.18 22.12
CA GLY A 93 8.36 -19.72 21.09
C GLY A 93 8.44 -18.94 19.78
N ALA A 94 7.71 -19.42 18.77
CA ALA A 94 7.54 -18.67 17.54
C ALA A 94 6.66 -17.43 17.79
N CYS A 95 7.08 -16.26 17.29
CA CYS A 95 6.39 -14.99 17.55
C CYS A 95 4.90 -15.03 17.17
N ASN A 96 4.55 -15.78 16.13
CA ASN A 96 3.18 -15.90 15.62
C ASN A 96 2.24 -16.74 16.52
N GLN A 97 2.74 -17.33 17.60
CA GLN A 97 1.89 -17.96 18.61
C GLN A 97 1.05 -16.93 19.38
N CYS A 98 1.57 -15.69 19.49
CA CYS A 98 0.92 -14.59 20.20
C CYS A 98 0.71 -13.36 19.32
N HIS A 99 1.64 -13.03 18.43
CA HIS A 99 1.54 -11.89 17.52
C HIS A 99 0.78 -12.27 16.24
N GLY A 100 -0.40 -11.69 16.07
CA GLY A 100 -1.26 -11.90 14.91
C GLY A 100 -0.91 -11.02 13.70
N GLU A 101 -1.67 -11.16 12.62
CA GLU A 101 -1.55 -10.32 11.42
C GLU A 101 -1.76 -8.83 11.73
N THR A 102 -2.67 -8.54 12.66
CA THR A 102 -2.94 -7.19 13.16
C THR A 102 -2.54 -7.08 14.63
N ALA A 103 -2.32 -5.85 15.08
CA ALA A 103 -2.15 -5.58 16.51
C ALA A 103 -3.45 -5.88 17.28
N ASP A 104 -3.32 -6.37 18.52
CA ASP A 104 -4.41 -6.62 19.45
C ASP A 104 -4.07 -6.07 20.84
N GLY A 105 -4.74 -4.98 21.22
CA GLY A 105 -4.51 -4.30 22.49
C GLY A 105 -3.05 -3.87 22.65
N SER A 106 -2.35 -4.50 23.58
CA SER A 106 -0.92 -4.23 23.86
C SER A 106 0.03 -5.10 23.01
N THR A 107 -0.50 -6.02 22.21
CA THR A 107 0.28 -6.93 21.37
C THR A 107 0.43 -6.32 19.98
N PRO A 108 1.64 -5.93 19.53
CA PRO A 108 1.84 -5.45 18.17
C PRO A 108 1.58 -6.57 17.14
N SER A 109 1.36 -6.19 15.88
CA SER A 109 1.29 -7.15 14.78
C SER A 109 2.60 -7.93 14.67
N LEU A 110 2.55 -9.14 14.10
CA LEU A 110 3.73 -9.96 13.85
C LEU A 110 4.78 -9.20 13.04
N ARG A 111 4.32 -8.49 11.99
CA ARG A 111 5.20 -7.70 11.13
C ARG A 111 5.96 -6.66 11.95
N ASP A 112 5.25 -5.87 12.73
CA ASP A 112 5.86 -4.76 13.45
C ASP A 112 6.74 -5.26 14.60
N ALA A 113 6.32 -6.32 15.30
CA ALA A 113 7.11 -6.96 16.36
C ALA A 113 8.47 -7.45 15.85
N VAL A 114 8.48 -8.15 14.69
CA VAL A 114 9.69 -8.67 14.08
C VAL A 114 10.57 -7.53 13.55
N HIS A 115 9.99 -6.56 12.85
CA HIS A 115 10.76 -5.44 12.31
C HIS A 115 11.46 -4.62 13.38
N VAL A 116 10.77 -4.32 14.49
CA VAL A 116 11.38 -3.59 15.63
C VAL A 116 12.61 -4.34 16.18
N LYS A 117 12.56 -5.67 16.24
CA LYS A 117 13.71 -6.47 16.69
C LYS A 117 14.85 -6.47 15.70
N CYS A 118 14.58 -6.65 14.40
CA CYS A 118 15.62 -6.58 13.37
C CYS A 118 16.25 -5.18 13.29
N GLU A 119 15.44 -4.12 13.33
CA GLU A 119 15.90 -2.72 13.27
C GLU A 119 16.85 -2.39 14.41
N SER A 120 16.67 -2.96 15.60
CA SER A 120 17.51 -2.66 16.76
C SER A 120 19.00 -2.96 16.56
N CYS A 121 19.34 -3.87 15.62
CA CYS A 121 20.71 -4.18 15.24
C CYS A 121 21.05 -3.75 13.81
N HIS A 122 20.09 -3.82 12.88
CA HIS A 122 20.27 -3.54 11.46
C HIS A 122 19.77 -2.14 11.07
N THR A 123 20.03 -1.13 11.89
CA THR A 123 19.58 0.25 11.62
C THR A 123 20.04 0.73 10.25
N ASP A 124 21.22 0.30 9.80
CA ASP A 124 21.78 0.62 8.48
C ASP A 124 20.93 0.06 7.33
N MET A 125 20.39 -1.16 7.47
CA MET A 125 19.48 -1.74 6.48
C MET A 125 18.18 -0.95 6.44
N TYR A 126 17.63 -0.58 7.59
CA TYR A 126 16.41 0.22 7.66
C TYR A 126 16.61 1.66 7.15
N GLU A 127 17.80 2.25 7.36
CA GLU A 127 18.20 3.56 6.82
C GLU A 127 18.31 3.55 5.29
N LYS A 128 18.70 2.43 4.68
CA LYS A 128 18.66 2.22 3.21
C LYS A 128 17.23 2.15 2.66
N LYS A 129 16.22 2.17 3.53
CA LYS A 129 14.81 2.13 3.16
C LYS A 129 14.54 0.90 2.29
N LEU A 130 14.12 1.08 1.04
CA LEU A 130 13.67 -0.02 0.20
C LEU A 130 14.78 -0.88 -0.36
N GLU A 131 15.96 -0.31 -0.58
CA GLU A 131 17.12 -1.12 -0.92
C GLU A 131 17.42 -2.09 0.24
N GLY A 132 17.16 -1.64 1.47
CA GLY A 132 17.23 -2.44 2.69
C GLY A 132 16.19 -3.56 2.78
N CYS A 133 14.99 -3.38 2.25
CA CYS A 133 13.98 -4.44 2.23
C CYS A 133 14.51 -5.69 1.53
N ASN A 134 15.35 -5.53 0.50
CA ASN A 134 15.89 -6.63 -0.30
C ASN A 134 17.04 -7.36 0.39
N GLU A 135 17.60 -6.77 1.44
CA GLU A 135 18.63 -7.40 2.27
C GLU A 135 17.99 -8.52 3.12
N CYS A 136 16.69 -8.41 3.42
CA CYS A 136 15.94 -9.38 4.23
C CYS A 136 14.85 -10.13 3.46
N HIS A 137 14.18 -9.51 2.50
CA HIS A 137 13.10 -10.13 1.73
C HIS A 137 13.48 -10.28 0.26
N GLU A 138 13.23 -11.45 -0.30
CA GLU A 138 13.22 -11.60 -1.75
C GLU A 138 12.08 -10.76 -2.35
N LEU A 139 12.36 -9.83 -3.27
CA LEU A 139 11.30 -9.18 -4.02
C LEU A 139 10.91 -10.04 -5.22
N LEU A 140 9.68 -10.52 -5.20
CA LEU A 140 9.08 -11.23 -6.32
C LEU A 140 8.27 -10.26 -7.19
N PRO A 141 8.23 -10.48 -8.52
CA PRO A 141 7.35 -9.71 -9.39
C PRO A 141 5.89 -9.94 -8.99
N GLY A 142 5.14 -8.86 -8.78
CA GLY A 142 3.70 -8.91 -8.52
C GLY A 142 2.89 -9.37 -9.73
N LYS A 143 1.61 -9.64 -9.51
CA LYS A 143 0.70 -10.26 -10.50
C LYS A 143 0.21 -9.35 -11.62
N ALA A 144 0.55 -8.06 -11.62
CA ALA A 144 0.10 -7.12 -12.64
C ALA A 144 1.26 -6.60 -13.52
N ASP A 145 0.95 -6.37 -14.81
CA ASP A 145 1.91 -5.98 -15.85
C ASP A 145 2.19 -4.46 -15.81
N GLY A 146 3.47 -4.05 -15.80
CA GLY A 146 3.86 -2.64 -15.98
C GLY A 146 5.18 -2.24 -15.29
N PRO A 147 5.79 -1.09 -15.66
CA PRO A 147 6.95 -0.54 -14.97
C PRO A 147 6.58 -0.05 -13.56
N GLN A 148 7.39 -0.44 -12.58
CA GLN A 148 7.21 -0.13 -11.16
C GLN A 148 7.47 1.36 -10.89
N PRO A 149 6.64 2.05 -10.09
CA PRO A 149 7.15 3.12 -9.26
C PRO A 149 8.14 2.49 -8.26
N THR A 150 9.35 3.05 -8.14
CA THR A 150 10.22 2.65 -7.02
C THR A 150 9.43 2.90 -5.75
N CYS A 151 9.42 2.00 -4.76
CA CYS A 151 8.56 2.21 -3.59
C CYS A 151 8.89 3.52 -2.82
N ASN A 152 10.05 4.14 -3.10
CA ASN A 152 10.47 5.42 -2.52
C ASN A 152 9.61 6.56 -3.04
N SER A 153 8.98 6.39 -4.22
CA SER A 153 8.06 7.36 -4.82
C SER A 153 6.89 7.72 -3.89
N CYS A 154 6.55 6.85 -2.93
CA CYS A 154 5.47 7.07 -1.98
C CYS A 154 5.90 7.03 -0.51
N HIS A 155 6.93 6.26 -0.14
CA HIS A 155 7.24 6.03 1.29
C HIS A 155 8.26 7.00 1.90
N TYR A 156 9.09 7.73 1.13
CA TYR A 156 10.24 8.43 1.73
C TYR A 156 10.69 9.73 1.03
N ASP A 157 9.76 10.67 0.84
CA ASP A 157 9.91 12.00 0.22
C ASP A 157 10.17 11.97 -1.29
N THR A 158 9.10 11.86 -2.08
CA THR A 158 9.16 12.35 -3.46
C THR A 158 7.93 13.18 -3.78
N ASP A 159 8.15 14.34 -4.42
CA ASP A 159 7.12 15.13 -5.09
C ASP A 159 6.59 14.42 -6.37
N ALA A 160 7.00 13.17 -6.60
CA ALA A 160 6.74 12.39 -7.80
C ALA A 160 5.96 11.11 -7.44
N THR A 161 4.86 11.27 -6.71
CA THR A 161 3.85 10.21 -6.69
C THR A 161 3.41 9.97 -8.14
N PRO A 162 3.49 8.73 -8.66
CA PRO A 162 3.07 8.41 -10.03
C PRO A 162 1.55 8.51 -10.23
N LEU A 163 0.82 8.82 -9.17
CA LEU A 163 -0.63 8.99 -9.17
C LEU A 163 -0.98 10.48 -9.12
N PRO A 164 -1.86 10.97 -10.01
CA PRO A 164 -2.38 12.32 -9.91
C PRO A 164 -3.17 12.48 -8.60
N HIS A 165 -3.14 13.69 -8.05
CA HIS A 165 -4.00 14.06 -6.93
C HIS A 165 -5.48 13.93 -7.33
N ARG A 166 -6.35 13.85 -6.32
CA ARG A 166 -7.79 13.70 -6.51
C ARG A 166 -8.37 14.66 -7.56
N MET A 167 -8.00 15.93 -7.48
CA MET A 167 -8.53 16.97 -8.37
C MET A 167 -8.12 16.71 -9.82
N ASP A 168 -6.83 16.47 -10.06
CA ASP A 168 -6.29 16.22 -11.39
C ASP A 168 -6.89 14.96 -12.00
N SER A 169 -7.09 13.92 -11.19
CA SER A 169 -7.73 12.66 -11.61
C SER A 169 -9.16 12.87 -12.13
N PHE A 170 -9.96 13.68 -11.44
CA PHE A 170 -11.31 14.02 -11.90
C PHE A 170 -11.29 14.85 -13.19
N HIS A 171 -10.40 15.84 -13.29
CA HIS A 171 -10.29 16.65 -14.51
C HIS A 171 -9.82 15.81 -15.69
N ASP A 172 -8.78 14.99 -15.52
CA ASP A 172 -8.24 14.14 -16.57
C ASP A 172 -9.22 13.06 -17.01
N GLN A 173 -9.88 12.36 -16.09
CA GLN A 173 -10.76 11.26 -16.46
C GLN A 173 -12.13 11.76 -16.94
N CYS A 174 -12.78 12.63 -16.18
CA CYS A 174 -14.14 13.06 -16.49
C CYS A 174 -14.17 14.07 -17.63
N MET A 175 -13.33 15.12 -17.60
CA MET A 175 -13.40 16.17 -18.62
C MET A 175 -12.90 15.67 -19.98
N LYS A 176 -11.83 14.86 -20.01
CA LYS A 176 -11.32 14.29 -21.26
C LYS A 176 -12.33 13.34 -21.92
N CYS A 177 -12.95 12.45 -21.14
CA CYS A 177 -13.99 11.59 -21.68
C CYS A 177 -15.16 12.42 -22.22
N HIS A 178 -15.65 13.42 -21.46
CA HIS A 178 -16.71 14.32 -21.92
C HIS A 178 -16.35 15.07 -23.21
N GLU A 179 -15.10 15.51 -23.34
CA GLU A 179 -14.58 16.14 -24.55
C GLU A 179 -14.56 15.15 -25.73
N GLU A 180 -14.02 13.95 -25.54
CA GLU A 180 -13.92 12.90 -26.56
C GLU A 180 -15.30 12.45 -27.07
N VAL A 181 -16.28 12.29 -26.18
CA VAL A 181 -17.65 11.93 -26.56
C VAL A 181 -18.50 13.13 -26.98
N GLY A 182 -17.99 14.36 -26.81
CA GLY A 182 -18.71 15.60 -27.09
C GLY A 182 -19.97 15.80 -26.23
N ALA A 183 -20.03 15.17 -25.06
CA ALA A 183 -21.20 15.14 -24.19
C ALA A 183 -20.80 15.31 -22.72
N GLY A 184 -21.59 16.10 -21.99
CA GLY A 184 -21.28 16.46 -20.60
C GLY A 184 -20.52 17.79 -20.48
N PRO A 185 -20.17 18.21 -19.25
CA PRO A 185 -19.35 19.40 -19.00
C PRO A 185 -17.86 19.14 -19.27
N PHE A 186 -17.28 19.91 -20.20
CA PHE A 186 -15.85 19.96 -20.49
C PHE A 186 -15.44 21.38 -20.94
N GLY A 187 -14.14 21.69 -20.88
CA GLY A 187 -13.58 23.00 -21.27
C GLY A 187 -13.72 24.12 -20.23
N GLU A 188 -12.96 25.20 -20.42
CA GLU A 188 -12.77 26.30 -19.45
C GLU A 188 -14.04 27.04 -19.01
N LYS A 189 -15.13 26.93 -19.78
CA LYS A 189 -16.41 27.60 -19.48
C LYS A 189 -17.39 26.71 -18.70
N SER A 190 -17.03 25.46 -18.44
CA SER A 190 -17.92 24.46 -17.83
C SER A 190 -17.68 24.25 -16.33
N CYS A 191 -16.77 24.99 -15.69
CA CYS A 191 -16.37 24.77 -14.29
C CYS A 191 -17.56 24.74 -13.32
N THR A 192 -18.52 25.67 -13.49
CA THR A 192 -19.71 25.79 -12.64
C THR A 192 -20.74 24.68 -12.84
N ARG A 193 -20.60 23.87 -13.90
CA ARG A 193 -21.48 22.71 -14.16
C ARG A 193 -21.09 21.48 -13.33
N CYS A 194 -19.87 21.44 -12.80
CA CYS A 194 -19.38 20.39 -11.92
C CYS A 194 -19.18 20.89 -10.48
N HIS A 195 -18.64 22.10 -10.31
CA HIS A 195 -18.47 22.74 -8.99
C HIS A 195 -19.71 23.50 -8.56
N THR A 196 -20.86 22.84 -8.58
CA THR A 196 -22.12 23.39 -8.08
C THR A 196 -22.07 23.41 -6.56
N ARG A 197 -21.86 24.60 -5.97
CA ARG A 197 -22.17 24.85 -4.55
C ARG A 197 -23.64 25.15 -4.38
#